data_AF-A0A382YNN7-F1
#
_entry.id   AF-A0A382YNN7-F1
#
_cell.length_a   1.000
_cell.length_b   1.000
_cell.length_c   1.000
_cell.angle_alpha   90.00
_cell.angle_beta   90.00
_cell.angle_gamma   90.00
#
_symmetry.space_group_name_H-M   'P 1'
#
loop_
_entity.id
_entity.type
_entity.pdbx_description
1 polymer ?
#
loop_
_entity_poly.entity_id
_entity_poly.type
_entity_poly.pdbx_seq_one_letter_code
_entity_poly.pdbx_strand_id
1 'polypeptide(L)'
;RTLDAILSHGELLSVNIITSAARQLGLNAEFVDTKKIITTNSNYGSAKVDFKASNKNILQLFSNSETTKFITGFISSNSQKITTTLGRGGSDYTASIIAAAINAEAIEIWTDVDGVMTADPRKVKAAFSLKKLSYNEAMEMSHFGAKVIYPPTLQPVFSKKIPIKIKNTFHPSFEGTLISHENDEGNKMLIKGISSIDGVSLITVQGSGMIGVTGFSARVFGCLGINGINIIMITQASSEHSITYAVSPGEDIKAKEAIESE
;
A
#
# COMPACT_ATOMS: atom_id res chain seq x y z
N ARG A 1 -18.99 8.68 -5.51
CA ARG A 1 -19.55 8.61 -6.88
C ARG A 1 -19.05 9.75 -7.76
N THR A 2 -19.52 11.00 -7.59
CA THR A 2 -19.07 12.12 -8.43
C THR A 2 -17.56 12.35 -8.29
N LEU A 3 -17.06 12.28 -7.06
CA LEU A 3 -15.63 12.38 -6.79
C LEU A 3 -14.82 11.29 -7.53
N ASP A 4 -15.21 10.02 -7.42
CA ASP A 4 -14.58 8.90 -8.14
C ASP A 4 -14.53 9.13 -9.66
N ALA A 5 -15.63 9.64 -10.22
CA ALA A 5 -15.70 9.97 -11.65
C ALA A 5 -14.70 11.07 -12.03
N ILE A 6 -14.63 12.16 -11.24
CA ILE A 6 -13.67 13.24 -11.46
C ILE A 6 -12.23 12.72 -11.35
N LEU A 7 -11.89 12.04 -10.25
CA LEU A 7 -10.56 11.50 -10.00
C LEU A 7 -10.10 10.52 -11.08
N SER A 8 -11.02 9.77 -11.70
CA SER A 8 -10.67 8.79 -12.72
C SER A 8 -10.04 9.36 -13.99
N HIS A 9 -10.26 10.65 -14.27
CA HIS A 9 -9.73 11.27 -15.48
C HIS A 9 -8.21 11.36 -15.50
N GLY A 10 -7.55 11.46 -14.34
CA GLY A 10 -6.08 11.53 -14.29
C GLY A 10 -5.41 10.29 -14.89
N GLU A 11 -5.90 9.10 -14.50
CA GLU A 11 -5.42 7.81 -14.99
C GLU A 11 -5.77 7.59 -16.47
N LEU A 12 -7.00 7.95 -16.87
CA LEU A 12 -7.43 7.87 -18.26
C LEU A 12 -6.55 8.73 -19.17
N LEU A 13 -6.28 9.98 -18.79
CA LEU A 13 -5.49 10.91 -19.59
C LEU A 13 -4.01 10.47 -19.65
N SER A 14 -3.40 10.18 -18.50
CA SER A 14 -1.98 9.81 -18.43
C SER A 14 -1.67 8.54 -19.23
N VAL A 15 -2.46 7.48 -19.07
CA VAL A 15 -2.23 6.22 -19.78
C VAL A 15 -2.50 6.37 -21.28
N ASN A 16 -3.46 7.20 -21.70
CA ASN A 16 -3.66 7.52 -23.13
C ASN A 16 -2.44 8.22 -23.75
N ILE A 17 -1.86 9.19 -23.03
CA ILE A 17 -0.64 9.90 -23.47
C ILE A 17 0.52 8.92 -23.60
N ILE A 18 0.78 8.11 -22.57
CA ILE A 18 1.89 7.14 -22.56
C ILE A 18 1.70 6.08 -23.65
N THR A 19 0.47 5.57 -23.84
CA THR A 19 0.19 4.60 -24.91
C THR A 19 0.48 5.21 -26.28
N SER A 20 0.09 6.47 -26.50
CA SER A 20 0.33 7.16 -27.76
C SER A 20 1.82 7.37 -28.03
N ALA A 21 2.58 7.78 -26.99
CA ALA A 21 4.03 7.90 -27.08
C ALA A 21 4.70 6.55 -27.38
N ALA A 22 4.27 5.47 -26.73
CA ALA A 22 4.79 4.12 -26.97
C ALA A 22 4.55 3.67 -28.43
N ARG A 23 3.37 3.95 -28.98
CA ARG A 23 3.06 3.68 -30.40
C ARG A 23 3.97 4.47 -31.34
N GLN A 24 4.22 5.75 -31.04
CA GLN A 24 5.12 6.59 -31.84
C GLN A 24 6.56 6.06 -31.83
N LEU A 25 6.98 5.42 -30.73
CA LEU A 25 8.28 4.74 -30.60
C LEU A 25 8.29 3.32 -31.23
N GLY A 26 7.21 2.90 -31.88
CA GLY A 26 7.13 1.62 -32.59
C GLY A 26 6.68 0.42 -31.76
N LEU A 27 6.26 0.62 -30.50
CA LEU A 27 5.69 -0.48 -29.71
C LEU A 27 4.27 -0.82 -30.17
N ASN A 28 3.97 -2.12 -30.27
CA ASN A 28 2.62 -2.63 -30.45
C ASN A 28 1.79 -2.47 -29.16
N ALA A 29 1.36 -1.24 -28.89
CA ALA A 29 0.78 -0.82 -27.62
C ALA A 29 -0.75 -0.71 -27.66
N GLU A 30 -1.42 -1.26 -26.65
CA GLU A 30 -2.87 -1.22 -26.49
C GLU A 30 -3.26 -0.46 -25.22
N PHE A 31 -4.16 0.51 -25.33
CA PHE A 31 -4.74 1.20 -24.18
C PHE A 31 -5.87 0.36 -23.57
N VAL A 32 -5.83 0.17 -22.25
CA VAL A 32 -6.84 -0.60 -21.51
C VAL A 32 -7.39 0.22 -20.34
N ASP A 33 -8.70 0.41 -20.34
CA ASP A 33 -9.44 1.04 -19.25
C ASP A 33 -9.87 -0.02 -18.22
N THR A 34 -9.34 0.07 -16.99
CA THR A 34 -9.65 -0.88 -15.91
C THR A 34 -11.09 -0.90 -15.49
N LYS A 35 -11.88 0.15 -15.77
CA LYS A 35 -13.33 0.11 -15.54
C LYS A 35 -14.01 -1.03 -16.31
N LYS A 36 -13.40 -1.50 -17.40
CA LYS A 36 -13.95 -2.62 -18.20
C LYS A 36 -13.59 -4.00 -17.62
N ILE A 37 -12.51 -4.10 -16.86
CA ILE A 37 -11.94 -5.38 -16.41
C ILE A 37 -11.99 -5.60 -14.90
N ILE A 38 -11.89 -4.55 -14.08
CA ILE A 38 -11.98 -4.63 -12.62
C ILE A 38 -13.38 -4.26 -12.18
N THR A 39 -14.09 -5.23 -11.61
CA THR A 39 -15.44 -5.07 -11.05
C THR A 39 -15.37 -4.90 -9.54
N THR A 40 -16.09 -3.94 -8.99
CA THR A 40 -16.16 -3.69 -7.53
C THR A 40 -17.59 -3.62 -7.00
N ASN A 41 -17.74 -3.52 -5.69
CA ASN A 41 -18.97 -3.02 -5.07
C ASN A 41 -19.11 -1.49 -5.26
N SER A 42 -20.21 -0.91 -4.73
CA SER A 42 -20.51 0.52 -4.80
C SER A 42 -19.99 1.32 -3.60
N ASN A 43 -18.98 0.83 -2.87
CA ASN A 43 -18.35 1.58 -1.78
C ASN A 43 -17.37 2.62 -2.35
N TYR A 44 -17.90 3.75 -2.80
CA TYR A 44 -17.13 4.81 -3.46
C TYR A 44 -15.96 5.33 -2.60
N GLY A 45 -14.87 5.74 -3.26
CA GLY A 45 -13.63 6.18 -2.62
C GLY A 45 -12.67 5.02 -2.28
N SER A 46 -13.18 3.88 -1.82
CA SER A 46 -12.39 2.71 -1.45
C SER A 46 -13.17 1.41 -1.74
N ALA A 47 -13.46 1.18 -3.01
CA ALA A 47 -14.33 0.09 -3.44
C ALA A 47 -13.66 -1.27 -3.26
N LYS A 48 -14.44 -2.27 -2.83
CA LYS A 48 -13.96 -3.65 -2.67
C LYS A 48 -14.10 -4.41 -3.99
N VAL A 49 -13.02 -5.08 -4.39
CA VAL A 49 -12.92 -5.83 -5.65
C VAL A 49 -13.71 -7.13 -5.58
N ASP A 50 -14.51 -7.39 -6.61
CA ASP A 50 -15.03 -8.72 -6.92
C ASP A 50 -13.97 -9.48 -7.72
N PHE A 51 -13.14 -10.27 -7.02
CA PHE A 51 -12.06 -11.03 -7.62
C PHE A 51 -12.56 -12.08 -8.61
N LYS A 52 -13.75 -12.66 -8.40
CA LYS A 52 -14.28 -13.69 -9.31
C LYS A 52 -14.60 -13.08 -10.67
N ALA A 53 -15.33 -11.97 -10.68
CA ALA A 53 -15.65 -11.25 -11.92
C ALA A 53 -14.39 -10.64 -12.56
N SER A 54 -13.53 -10.02 -11.76
CA SER A 54 -12.33 -9.33 -12.26
C SER A 54 -11.32 -10.30 -12.87
N ASN A 55 -11.02 -11.42 -12.20
CA ASN A 55 -10.08 -12.41 -12.72
C ASN A 55 -10.54 -13.01 -14.05
N LYS A 56 -11.84 -13.27 -14.21
CA LYS A 56 -12.42 -13.74 -15.47
C LYS A 56 -12.16 -12.72 -16.60
N ASN A 57 -12.45 -11.45 -16.36
CA ASN A 57 -12.28 -10.40 -17.37
C ASN A 57 -10.80 -10.17 -17.71
N ILE A 58 -9.92 -10.21 -16.71
CA ILE A 58 -8.47 -10.07 -16.88
C ILE A 58 -7.93 -11.24 -17.71
N LEU A 59 -8.25 -12.48 -17.37
CA LEU A 59 -7.80 -13.64 -18.14
C LEU A 59 -8.29 -13.59 -19.60
N GLN A 60 -9.52 -13.13 -19.83
CA GLN A 60 -10.05 -12.92 -21.18
C GLN A 60 -9.31 -11.83 -21.95
N LEU A 61 -8.90 -10.74 -21.29
CA LEU A 61 -8.08 -9.68 -21.91
C LEU A 61 -6.71 -10.21 -22.34
N PHE A 62 -6.12 -11.13 -21.59
CA PHE A 62 -4.77 -11.66 -21.85
C PHE A 62 -4.74 -12.94 -22.69
N SER A 63 -5.88 -13.56 -23.04
CA SER A 63 -5.89 -14.86 -23.73
C SER A 63 -5.43 -14.82 -25.19
N ASN A 64 -5.56 -13.69 -25.89
CA ASN A 64 -5.42 -13.63 -27.36
C ASN A 64 -4.58 -12.43 -27.86
N SER A 65 -3.62 -11.93 -27.09
CA SER A 65 -2.97 -10.67 -27.46
C SER A 65 -1.45 -10.69 -27.30
N GLU A 66 -0.77 -10.45 -28.43
CA GLU A 66 0.66 -10.15 -28.54
C GLU A 66 0.97 -8.64 -28.33
N THR A 67 -0.02 -7.84 -27.91
CA THR A 67 0.17 -6.40 -27.66
C THR A 67 0.66 -6.14 -26.23
N THR A 68 1.53 -5.13 -26.10
CA THR A 68 1.88 -4.56 -24.79
C THR A 68 0.72 -3.71 -24.30
N LYS A 69 0.12 -4.08 -23.16
CA LYS A 69 -1.06 -3.40 -22.61
C LYS A 69 -0.64 -2.30 -21.66
N PHE A 70 -1.13 -1.10 -21.92
CA PHE A 70 -1.01 0.08 -21.09
C PHE A 70 -2.34 0.26 -20.36
N ILE A 71 -2.35 -0.08 -19.07
CA ILE A 71 -3.56 -0.28 -18.28
C ILE A 71 -3.67 0.84 -17.24
N THR A 72 -4.84 1.48 -17.11
CA THR A 72 -5.09 2.52 -16.09
C THR A 72 -4.96 1.97 -14.66
N GLY A 73 -4.30 2.69 -13.77
CA GLY A 73 -4.28 2.37 -12.33
C GLY A 73 -5.53 2.89 -11.62
N PHE A 74 -5.69 2.51 -10.34
CA PHE A 74 -6.57 3.15 -9.33
C PHE A 74 -8.10 3.10 -9.57
N ILE A 75 -8.55 3.01 -10.81
CA ILE A 75 -9.95 3.14 -11.22
C ILE A 75 -10.58 1.77 -11.52
N SER A 76 -11.87 1.66 -11.31
CA SER A 76 -12.67 0.44 -11.54
C SER A 76 -14.13 0.80 -11.82
N SER A 77 -14.99 -0.20 -12.05
CA SER A 77 -16.44 0.03 -12.09
C SER A 77 -17.23 -0.99 -11.30
N ASN A 78 -18.42 -0.63 -10.84
CA ASN A 78 -19.32 -1.58 -10.21
C ASN A 78 -20.09 -2.42 -11.27
N SER A 79 -20.96 -3.33 -10.81
CA SER A 79 -21.80 -4.16 -11.69
C SER A 79 -22.71 -3.37 -12.64
N GLN A 80 -23.02 -2.11 -12.32
CA GLN A 80 -23.82 -1.19 -13.15
C GLN A 80 -22.94 -0.31 -14.06
N LYS A 81 -21.64 -0.59 -14.16
CA LYS A 81 -20.65 0.19 -14.94
C LYS A 81 -20.48 1.64 -14.48
N ILE A 82 -20.81 1.93 -13.22
CA ILE A 82 -20.53 3.23 -12.60
C ILE A 82 -19.09 3.23 -12.09
N THR A 83 -18.35 4.30 -12.37
CA THR A 83 -16.96 4.48 -11.93
C THR A 83 -16.83 4.43 -10.40
N THR A 84 -15.83 3.70 -9.95
CA THR A 84 -15.38 3.58 -8.56
C THR A 84 -13.85 3.72 -8.50
N THR A 85 -13.33 4.06 -7.33
CA THR A 85 -11.88 4.08 -7.06
C THR A 85 -11.48 3.07 -6.00
N LEU A 86 -10.25 2.57 -6.08
CA LEU A 86 -9.71 1.56 -5.18
C LEU A 86 -9.10 2.12 -3.88
N GLY A 87 -9.09 3.45 -3.73
CA GLY A 87 -8.54 4.12 -2.55
C GLY A 87 -7.03 4.31 -2.62
N ARG A 88 -6.41 4.55 -1.46
CA ARG A 88 -4.98 4.89 -1.34
C ARG A 88 -4.10 3.76 -1.89
N GLY A 89 -3.15 4.12 -2.74
CA GLY A 89 -2.26 3.15 -3.42
C GLY A 89 -2.98 2.30 -4.47
N GLY A 90 -4.14 2.76 -4.97
CA GLY A 90 -4.95 1.97 -5.89
C GLY A 90 -4.24 1.58 -7.19
N SER A 91 -3.24 2.32 -7.65
CA SER A 91 -2.47 1.94 -8.85
C SER A 91 -1.57 0.73 -8.60
N ASP A 92 -0.88 0.69 -7.45
CA ASP A 92 -0.14 -0.51 -7.01
C ASP A 92 -1.09 -1.69 -6.82
N TYR A 93 -2.29 -1.43 -6.29
CA TYR A 93 -3.30 -2.47 -6.10
C TYR A 93 -3.80 -3.03 -7.42
N THR A 94 -4.07 -2.16 -8.41
CA THR A 94 -4.42 -2.56 -9.77
C THR A 94 -3.35 -3.47 -10.37
N ALA A 95 -2.07 -3.09 -10.27
CA ALA A 95 -0.96 -3.91 -10.75
C ALA A 95 -0.94 -5.28 -10.03
N SER A 96 -1.14 -5.28 -8.72
CA SER A 96 -1.20 -6.50 -7.90
C SER A 96 -2.33 -7.45 -8.32
N ILE A 97 -3.53 -6.92 -8.53
CA ILE A 97 -4.71 -7.69 -8.96
C ILE A 97 -4.45 -8.35 -10.31
N ILE A 98 -3.93 -7.58 -11.28
CA ILE A 98 -3.68 -8.07 -12.64
C ILE A 98 -2.60 -9.15 -12.63
N ALA A 99 -1.46 -8.88 -11.98
CA ALA A 99 -0.36 -9.83 -11.88
C ALA A 99 -0.78 -11.14 -11.21
N ALA A 100 -1.53 -11.06 -10.11
CA ALA A 100 -2.05 -12.25 -9.42
C ALA A 100 -3.05 -13.04 -10.27
N ALA A 101 -3.88 -12.36 -11.07
CA ALA A 101 -4.86 -13.00 -11.94
C ALA A 101 -4.19 -13.77 -13.10
N ILE A 102 -3.14 -13.21 -13.69
CA ILE A 102 -2.41 -13.84 -14.81
C ILE A 102 -1.25 -14.74 -14.35
N ASN A 103 -1.03 -14.86 -13.04
CA ASN A 103 0.16 -15.51 -12.44
C ASN A 103 1.47 -14.99 -13.07
N ALA A 104 1.62 -13.67 -13.08
CA ALA A 104 2.82 -13.01 -13.60
C ALA A 104 4.09 -13.51 -12.90
N GLU A 105 5.21 -13.51 -13.63
CA GLU A 105 6.51 -13.88 -13.08
C GLU A 105 6.99 -12.92 -12.00
N ALA A 106 6.73 -11.62 -12.16
CA ALA A 106 7.06 -10.58 -11.19
C ALA A 106 6.18 -9.34 -11.38
N ILE A 107 6.13 -8.47 -10.37
CA ILE A 107 5.73 -7.07 -10.50
C ILE A 107 6.97 -6.20 -10.45
N GLU A 108 7.06 -5.20 -11.32
CA GLU A 108 8.00 -4.10 -11.15
C GLU A 108 7.25 -2.82 -10.75
N ILE A 109 7.62 -2.25 -9.62
CA ILE A 109 7.13 -0.95 -9.15
C ILE A 109 8.22 0.07 -9.44
N TRP A 110 7.91 0.98 -10.35
CA TRP A 110 8.83 2.03 -10.79
C TRP A 110 8.49 3.34 -10.08
N THR A 111 9.44 3.83 -9.27
CA THR A 111 9.30 4.99 -8.39
C THR A 111 10.51 5.94 -8.53
N ASP A 112 10.61 6.95 -7.68
CA ASP A 112 11.66 7.98 -7.69
C ASP A 112 12.86 7.66 -6.77
N VAL A 113 12.95 6.43 -6.26
CA VAL A 113 14.02 5.96 -5.37
C VAL A 113 14.66 4.67 -5.87
N ASP A 114 15.96 4.52 -5.57
CA ASP A 114 16.78 3.36 -5.91
C ASP A 114 16.45 2.14 -5.03
N GLY A 115 15.18 1.75 -4.94
CA GLY A 115 14.72 0.65 -4.11
C GLY A 115 14.41 1.03 -2.66
N VAL A 116 14.44 0.02 -1.78
CA VAL A 116 14.23 0.18 -0.34
C VAL A 116 15.58 0.48 0.32
N MET A 117 15.70 1.67 0.92
CA MET A 117 16.92 2.13 1.56
C MET A 117 17.06 1.60 2.99
N THR A 118 18.28 1.39 3.47
CA THR A 118 18.57 0.99 4.85
C THR A 118 18.18 2.05 5.89
N ALA A 119 18.11 3.32 5.50
CA ALA A 119 17.56 4.42 6.29
C ALA A 119 17.08 5.52 5.34
N ASP A 120 16.38 6.53 5.85
CA ASP A 120 16.01 7.70 5.04
C ASP A 120 17.30 8.42 4.55
N PRO A 121 17.59 8.44 3.23
CA PRO A 121 18.81 9.02 2.70
C PRO A 121 18.88 10.54 2.92
N ARG A 122 17.76 11.20 3.19
CA ARG A 122 17.70 12.63 3.54
C ARG A 122 18.24 12.88 4.95
N LYS A 123 18.16 11.89 5.85
CA LYS A 123 18.66 11.95 7.23
C LYS A 123 20.04 11.30 7.38
N VAL A 124 20.27 10.19 6.69
CA VAL A 124 21.50 9.39 6.79
C VAL A 124 22.16 9.29 5.41
N LYS A 125 23.18 10.12 5.18
CA LYS A 125 23.90 10.15 3.88
C LYS A 125 24.55 8.83 3.48
N ALA A 126 24.89 7.99 4.46
CA ALA A 126 25.48 6.66 4.24
C ALA A 126 24.43 5.56 4.01
N ALA A 127 23.14 5.91 3.93
CA ALA A 127 22.10 4.95 3.59
C ALA A 127 22.35 4.37 2.19
N PHE A 128 22.08 3.08 2.05
CA PHE A 128 22.27 2.35 0.79
C PHE A 128 21.05 1.48 0.50
N SER A 129 20.89 1.08 -0.76
CA SER A 129 19.77 0.25 -1.18
C SER A 129 19.95 -1.21 -0.75
N LEU A 130 18.89 -1.81 -0.26
CA LEU A 130 18.83 -3.24 0.02
C LEU A 130 18.58 -4.00 -1.29
N LYS A 131 19.42 -4.99 -1.57
CA LYS A 131 19.28 -5.80 -2.79
C LYS A 131 18.08 -6.74 -2.73
N LYS A 132 17.88 -7.38 -1.59
CA LYS A 132 16.80 -8.35 -1.36
C LYS A 132 16.16 -8.12 0.02
N LEU A 133 14.84 -8.26 0.06
CA LEU A 133 14.04 -8.26 1.27
C LEU A 133 13.01 -9.39 1.21
N SER A 134 12.67 -9.94 2.36
CA SER A 134 11.46 -10.75 2.50
C SER A 134 10.22 -9.86 2.52
N TYR A 135 9.06 -10.44 2.22
CA TYR A 135 7.78 -9.72 2.34
C TYR A 135 7.54 -9.14 3.74
N ASN A 136 7.87 -9.90 4.78
CA ASN A 136 7.68 -9.46 6.16
C ASN A 136 8.59 -8.27 6.49
N GLU A 137 9.88 -8.34 6.12
CA GLU A 137 10.81 -7.22 6.34
C GLU A 137 10.36 -5.96 5.61
N ALA A 138 9.97 -6.07 4.35
CA ALA A 138 9.50 -4.91 3.57
C ALA A 138 8.20 -4.32 4.14
N MET A 139 7.29 -5.17 4.63
CA MET A 139 6.04 -4.75 5.26
C MET A 139 6.28 -3.97 6.56
N GLU A 140 7.12 -4.51 7.45
CA GLU A 140 7.48 -3.84 8.72
C GLU A 140 8.20 -2.51 8.47
N MET A 141 9.19 -2.49 7.55
CA MET A 141 9.89 -1.25 7.21
C MET A 141 8.93 -0.17 6.68
N SER A 142 7.99 -0.56 5.82
CA SER A 142 7.01 0.36 5.23
C SER A 142 6.02 0.88 6.24
N HIS A 143 5.58 0.02 7.17
CA HIS A 143 4.68 0.40 8.26
C HIS A 143 5.32 1.48 9.15
N PHE A 144 6.61 1.35 9.46
CA PHE A 144 7.35 2.27 10.33
C PHE A 144 8.08 3.43 9.61
N GLY A 145 7.68 3.76 8.38
CA GLY A 145 8.02 5.03 7.75
C GLY A 145 8.90 4.95 6.49
N ALA A 146 9.39 3.78 6.09
CA ALA A 146 10.05 3.60 4.79
C ALA A 146 8.99 3.49 3.67
N LYS A 147 8.34 4.61 3.33
CA LYS A 147 7.17 4.72 2.42
C LYS A 147 7.47 4.37 0.95
N VAL A 148 7.95 3.16 0.67
CA VAL A 148 8.27 2.68 -0.68
C VAL A 148 7.13 1.84 -1.25
N ILE A 149 6.48 1.05 -0.40
CA ILE A 149 5.32 0.24 -0.77
C ILE A 149 4.18 0.48 0.22
N TYR A 150 2.95 0.21 -0.22
CA TYR A 150 1.78 0.17 0.65
C TYR A 150 1.28 -1.27 0.76
N PRO A 151 1.65 -2.04 1.80
CA PRO A 151 1.43 -3.49 1.88
C PRO A 151 0.00 -3.98 1.59
N PRO A 152 -1.08 -3.29 2.04
CA PRO A 152 -2.44 -3.72 1.73
C PRO A 152 -2.74 -3.85 0.22
N THR A 153 -2.05 -3.08 -0.62
CA THR A 153 -2.23 -3.11 -2.08
C THR A 153 -1.54 -4.28 -2.75
N LEU A 154 -0.59 -4.93 -2.06
CA LEU A 154 0.24 -6.00 -2.60
C LEU A 154 -0.22 -7.39 -2.15
N GLN A 155 -1.28 -7.46 -1.33
CA GLN A 155 -1.84 -8.71 -0.82
C GLN A 155 -2.16 -9.76 -1.92
N PRO A 156 -2.71 -9.40 -3.12
CA PRO A 156 -2.93 -10.38 -4.18
C PRO A 156 -1.68 -11.13 -4.61
N VAL A 157 -0.56 -10.42 -4.80
CA VAL A 157 0.71 -11.05 -5.21
C VAL A 157 1.40 -11.79 -4.08
N PHE A 158 1.30 -11.29 -2.84
CA PHE A 158 1.83 -12.02 -1.68
C PHE A 158 1.16 -13.40 -1.53
N SER A 159 -0.16 -13.46 -1.71
CA SER A 159 -0.92 -14.72 -1.67
C SER A 159 -0.50 -15.70 -2.76
N LYS A 160 0.00 -15.19 -3.89
CA LYS A 160 0.50 -15.97 -5.04
C LYS A 160 2.02 -16.18 -5.01
N LYS A 161 2.73 -15.65 -4.01
CA LYS A 161 4.19 -15.64 -3.90
C LYS A 161 4.90 -15.02 -5.11
N ILE A 162 4.24 -14.09 -5.81
CA ILE A 162 4.82 -13.40 -6.98
C ILE A 162 5.79 -12.32 -6.47
N PRO A 163 7.08 -12.36 -6.86
CA PRO A 163 8.09 -11.40 -6.42
C PRO A 163 7.82 -9.99 -6.93
N ILE A 164 8.31 -9.00 -6.19
CA ILE A 164 8.17 -7.58 -6.49
C ILE A 164 9.55 -6.96 -6.62
N LYS A 165 9.80 -6.18 -7.67
CA LYS A 165 11.03 -5.42 -7.85
C LYS A 165 10.72 -3.93 -7.72
N ILE A 166 11.37 -3.25 -6.79
CA ILE A 166 11.31 -1.79 -6.66
C ILE A 166 12.44 -1.19 -7.49
N LYS A 167 12.12 -0.33 -8.44
CA LYS A 167 13.06 0.27 -9.40
C LYS A 167 12.90 1.78 -9.46
N ASN A 168 13.94 2.47 -9.95
CA ASN A 168 13.95 3.92 -10.10
C ASN A 168 13.76 4.34 -11.55
N THR A 169 12.73 5.12 -11.86
CA THR A 169 12.50 5.68 -13.22
C THR A 169 13.62 6.60 -13.68
N PHE A 170 14.29 7.31 -12.76
CA PHE A 170 15.37 8.24 -13.08
C PHE A 170 16.72 7.51 -13.25
N HIS A 171 16.89 6.33 -12.65
CA HIS A 171 18.09 5.50 -12.74
C HIS A 171 17.75 4.06 -13.18
N PRO A 172 17.32 3.83 -14.43
CA PRO A 172 16.74 2.55 -14.87
C PRO A 172 17.73 1.38 -14.92
N SER A 173 19.04 1.67 -14.97
CA SER A 173 20.10 0.66 -14.94
C SER A 173 20.37 0.13 -13.54
N PHE A 174 19.88 0.79 -12.49
CA PHE A 174 20.03 0.32 -11.11
C PHE A 174 19.12 -0.89 -10.87
N GLU A 175 19.66 -1.96 -10.29
CA GLU A 175 18.91 -3.22 -10.08
C GLU A 175 17.70 -3.04 -9.16
N GLY A 176 17.82 -2.15 -8.17
CA GLY A 176 16.77 -1.87 -7.20
C GLY A 176 16.71 -2.91 -6.09
N THR A 177 15.51 -3.12 -5.55
CA THR A 177 15.26 -4.08 -4.45
C THR A 177 14.31 -5.17 -4.90
N LEU A 178 14.72 -6.43 -4.75
CA LEU A 178 13.85 -7.59 -4.92
C LEU A 178 13.18 -7.94 -3.59
N ILE A 179 11.85 -7.91 -3.57
CA ILE A 179 11.04 -8.37 -2.45
C ILE A 179 10.44 -9.74 -2.81
N SER A 180 10.71 -10.75 -2.01
CA SER A 180 10.28 -12.12 -2.27
C SER A 180 9.85 -12.86 -0.98
N HIS A 181 9.35 -14.08 -1.12
CA HIS A 181 8.97 -14.89 0.04
C HIS A 181 10.19 -15.51 0.75
N GLU A 182 11.31 -15.61 0.05
CA GLU A 182 12.53 -16.21 0.56
C GLU A 182 13.38 -15.15 1.26
N ASN A 183 13.89 -15.51 2.43
CA ASN A 183 14.91 -14.72 3.08
C ASN A 183 16.18 -14.72 2.24
N ASP A 184 16.95 -13.65 2.35
CA ASP A 184 18.28 -13.59 1.76
C ASP A 184 19.26 -14.40 2.63
N GLU A 185 19.34 -15.71 2.38
CA GLU A 185 20.22 -16.63 3.14
C GLU A 185 21.71 -16.23 3.05
N GLY A 186 22.10 -15.49 2.02
CA GLY A 186 23.46 -14.96 1.86
C GLY A 186 23.75 -13.72 2.71
N ASN A 187 22.71 -13.04 3.21
CA ASN A 187 22.85 -11.76 3.88
C ASN A 187 22.77 -11.89 5.40
N LYS A 188 23.94 -11.86 6.03
CA LYS A 188 24.16 -11.98 7.47
C LYS A 188 23.74 -10.75 8.30
N MET A 189 23.23 -9.68 7.68
CA MET A 189 22.75 -8.52 8.43
C MET A 189 21.49 -8.88 9.21
N LEU A 190 21.59 -8.87 10.54
CA LEU A 190 20.47 -9.05 11.46
C LEU A 190 19.51 -7.85 11.43
N ILE A 191 20.03 -6.65 11.23
CA ILE A 191 19.25 -5.41 11.09
C ILE A 191 19.32 -5.00 9.63
N LYS A 192 18.20 -5.10 8.91
CA LYS A 192 18.14 -4.73 7.48
C LYS A 192 18.08 -3.23 7.28
N GLY A 193 17.35 -2.52 8.14
CA GLY A 193 17.23 -1.07 8.05
C GLY A 193 16.63 -0.46 9.30
N ILE A 194 16.69 0.87 9.36
CA ILE A 194 16.15 1.71 10.41
C ILE A 194 15.20 2.70 9.75
N SER A 195 13.91 2.59 10.06
CA SER A 195 12.88 3.54 9.66
C SER A 195 12.41 4.36 10.86
N SER A 196 11.83 5.53 10.58
CA SER A 196 11.33 6.43 11.61
C SER A 196 10.08 7.15 11.10
N ILE A 197 9.10 7.37 11.99
CA ILE A 197 7.97 8.26 11.76
C ILE A 197 8.16 9.49 12.64
N ASP A 198 8.30 10.67 12.03
CA ASP A 198 8.42 11.92 12.76
C ASP A 198 7.06 12.41 13.25
N GLY A 199 7.06 13.13 14.38
CA GLY A 199 5.86 13.80 14.89
C GLY A 199 4.80 12.89 15.49
N VAL A 200 5.15 11.63 15.82
CA VAL A 200 4.27 10.72 16.55
C VAL A 200 4.00 11.28 17.95
N SER A 201 2.73 11.29 18.35
CA SER A 201 2.33 11.74 19.69
C SER A 201 2.04 10.54 20.59
N LEU A 202 2.55 10.58 21.82
CA LEU A 202 2.33 9.56 22.83
C LEU A 202 1.27 10.03 23.82
N ILE A 203 0.17 9.29 23.90
CA ILE A 203 -0.92 9.54 24.84
C ILE A 203 -0.89 8.44 25.89
N THR A 204 -0.47 8.80 27.10
CA THR A 204 -0.44 7.88 28.24
C THR A 204 -1.68 8.09 29.09
N VAL A 205 -2.47 7.03 29.25
CA VAL A 205 -3.58 6.99 30.19
C VAL A 205 -3.13 6.21 31.42
N GLN A 206 -3.26 6.83 32.60
CA GLN A 206 -2.81 6.28 33.88
C GLN A 206 -3.90 6.50 34.94
N GLY A 207 -4.15 5.47 35.76
CA GLY A 207 -5.09 5.59 36.87
C GLY A 207 -5.13 4.33 37.74
N SER A 208 -5.40 4.52 39.04
CA SER A 208 -5.59 3.40 39.99
C SER A 208 -6.79 2.54 39.64
N GLY A 209 -7.80 3.10 38.95
CA GLY A 209 -9.00 2.40 38.47
C GLY A 209 -8.79 1.51 37.24
N MET A 210 -7.55 1.31 36.78
CA MET A 210 -7.23 0.40 35.67
C MET A 210 -6.89 -1.02 36.13
N ILE A 211 -6.36 -1.17 37.35
CA ILE A 211 -5.87 -2.48 37.85
C ILE A 211 -7.05 -3.42 38.07
N GLY A 212 -7.04 -4.57 37.39
CA GLY A 212 -8.07 -5.60 37.57
C GLY A 212 -9.46 -5.21 37.05
N VAL A 213 -9.59 -4.08 36.37
CA VAL A 213 -10.85 -3.64 35.74
C VAL A 213 -10.87 -4.11 34.29
N THR A 214 -11.71 -5.09 34.01
CA THR A 214 -11.92 -5.57 32.64
C THR A 214 -12.62 -4.51 31.79
N GLY A 215 -12.28 -4.46 30.51
CA GLY A 215 -12.95 -3.57 29.55
C GLY A 215 -12.39 -2.15 29.46
N PHE A 216 -11.46 -1.72 30.33
CA PHE A 216 -10.82 -0.40 30.22
C PHE A 216 -10.20 -0.19 28.83
N SER A 217 -9.33 -1.11 28.41
CA SER A 217 -8.69 -1.04 27.09
C SER A 217 -9.72 -1.06 25.96
N ALA A 218 -10.80 -1.83 26.10
CA ALA A 218 -11.86 -1.91 25.10
C ALA A 218 -12.58 -0.57 24.90
N ARG A 219 -12.86 0.18 25.99
CA ARG A 219 -13.43 1.52 25.92
C ARG A 219 -12.51 2.49 25.21
N VAL A 220 -11.23 2.53 25.59
CA VAL A 220 -10.27 3.45 24.97
C VAL A 220 -10.06 3.13 23.49
N PHE A 221 -9.90 1.85 23.12
CA PHE A 221 -9.82 1.46 21.70
C PHE A 221 -11.10 1.77 20.93
N GLY A 222 -12.26 1.54 21.53
CA GLY A 222 -13.56 1.85 20.95
C GLY A 222 -13.71 3.34 20.66
N CYS A 223 -13.42 4.18 21.66
CA CYS A 223 -13.46 5.63 21.55
C CYS A 223 -12.51 6.15 20.46
N LEU A 224 -11.25 5.71 20.45
CA LEU A 224 -10.29 6.08 19.41
C LEU A 224 -10.75 5.63 18.01
N GLY A 225 -11.27 4.40 17.90
CA GLY A 225 -11.75 3.82 16.65
C GLY A 225 -12.98 4.52 16.07
N ILE A 226 -13.98 4.88 16.90
CA ILE A 226 -15.18 5.63 16.48
C ILE A 226 -14.80 7.01 15.96
N ASN A 227 -13.79 7.63 16.57
CA ASN A 227 -13.25 8.91 16.13
C ASN A 227 -12.30 8.78 14.93
N GLY A 228 -12.03 7.57 14.44
CA GLY A 228 -11.18 7.32 13.29
C GLY A 228 -9.71 7.68 13.53
N ILE A 229 -9.23 7.57 14.77
CA ILE A 229 -7.84 7.84 15.14
C ILE A 229 -6.99 6.60 14.84
N ASN A 230 -5.87 6.80 14.16
CA ASN A 230 -4.97 5.73 13.77
C ASN A 230 -3.86 5.53 14.80
N ILE A 231 -3.95 4.41 15.54
CA ILE A 231 -2.95 3.99 16.54
C ILE A 231 -1.81 3.26 15.82
N ILE A 232 -0.58 3.74 16.00
CA ILE A 232 0.65 3.22 15.39
C ILE A 232 1.34 2.19 16.29
N MET A 233 1.33 2.42 17.60
CA MET A 233 1.98 1.56 18.58
C MET A 233 1.21 1.61 19.90
N ILE A 234 1.22 0.49 20.61
CA ILE A 234 0.62 0.36 21.95
C ILE A 234 1.70 -0.22 22.85
N THR A 235 1.91 0.42 23.99
CA THR A 235 2.72 -0.15 25.07
C THR A 235 1.96 -0.06 26.37
N GLN A 236 2.00 -1.12 27.15
CA GLN A 236 1.26 -1.23 28.40
C GLN A 236 2.21 -1.72 29.48
N ALA A 237 2.20 -1.04 30.62
CA ALA A 237 3.05 -1.41 31.74
C ALA A 237 2.54 -2.71 32.36
N SER A 238 3.43 -3.65 32.66
CA SER A 238 3.07 -4.96 33.24
C SER A 238 2.27 -4.88 34.55
N SER A 239 2.35 -3.75 35.26
CA SER A 239 1.60 -3.48 36.48
C SER A 239 0.16 -3.01 36.23
N GLU A 240 -0.25 -2.89 34.97
CA GLU A 240 -1.57 -2.43 34.51
C GLU A 240 -1.97 -1.02 34.92
N HIS A 241 -1.06 -0.27 35.55
CA HIS A 241 -1.31 1.11 35.97
C HIS A 241 -1.37 2.11 34.82
N SER A 242 -0.79 1.79 33.66
CA SER A 242 -0.76 2.71 32.52
C SER A 242 -0.73 1.98 31.19
N ILE A 243 -1.34 2.61 30.19
CA ILE A 243 -1.26 2.24 28.78
C ILE A 243 -0.91 3.50 27.98
N THR A 244 0.01 3.36 27.04
CA THR A 244 0.44 4.44 26.15
C THR A 244 0.13 4.08 24.72
N TYR A 245 -0.52 5.01 24.04
CA TYR A 245 -0.87 4.93 22.63
C TYR A 245 -0.01 5.91 21.85
N ALA A 246 0.70 5.40 20.84
CA ALA A 246 1.32 6.25 19.84
C ALA A 246 0.31 6.50 18.73
N VAL A 247 -0.09 7.76 18.53
CA VAL A 247 -1.04 8.16 17.50
C VAL A 247 -0.35 8.90 16.36
N SER A 248 -1.01 8.95 15.21
CA SER A 248 -0.44 9.57 14.02
C SER A 248 -0.20 11.07 14.21
N PRO A 249 0.81 11.65 13.52
CA PRO A 249 1.11 13.08 13.66
C PRO A 249 -0.11 13.96 13.39
N GLY A 250 -0.42 14.86 14.32
CA GLY A 250 -1.56 15.78 14.25
C GLY A 250 -2.91 15.20 14.70
N GLU A 251 -2.96 13.95 15.17
CA GLU A 251 -4.17 13.36 15.76
C GLU A 251 -4.23 13.51 17.30
N ASP A 252 -3.22 14.14 17.90
CA ASP A 252 -3.02 14.24 19.34
C ASP A 252 -4.14 14.98 20.07
N ILE A 253 -4.53 16.17 19.57
CA ILE A 253 -5.61 16.97 20.18
C ILE A 253 -6.93 16.20 20.11
N LYS A 254 -7.27 15.69 18.93
CA LYS A 254 -8.50 14.93 18.69
C LYS A 254 -8.55 13.67 19.55
N ALA A 255 -7.44 12.95 19.68
CA ALA A 255 -7.35 11.75 20.48
C ALA A 255 -7.44 12.03 21.98
N LYS A 256 -6.82 13.11 22.44
CA LYS A 256 -6.95 13.58 23.81
C LYS A 256 -8.41 13.92 24.13
N GLU A 257 -9.05 14.76 23.33
CA GLU A 257 -10.45 15.17 23.54
C GLU A 257 -11.40 13.97 23.53
N ALA A 258 -11.18 13.02 22.61
CA ALA A 258 -11.97 11.79 22.55
C ALA A 258 -11.84 10.98 23.85
N ILE A 259 -10.61 10.76 24.34
CA ILE A 259 -10.36 10.01 25.57
C ILE A 259 -10.92 10.74 26.81
N GLU A 260 -10.80 12.07 26.89
CA GLU A 260 -11.32 12.85 28.01
C GLU A 260 -12.86 12.88 28.05
N SER A 261 -13.52 12.63 26.91
CA SER A 261 -14.98 12.60 26.79
C SER A 261 -15.62 11.23 27.07
N GLU A 262 -14.81 10.18 27.25
CA GLU A 262 -15.23 8.80 27.57
C GLU A 262 -15.31 8.55 29.08
#